data_AF-A0A3M6UME1-F1
#
_entry.id   AF-A0A3M6UME1-F1
#
_cell.length_a   1.000
_cell.length_b   1.000
_cell.length_c   1.000
_cell.angle_alpha   90.00
_cell.angle_beta   90.00
_cell.angle_gamma   90.00
#
_symmetry.space_group_name_H-M   'P 1'
#
loop_
_entity.id
_entity.type
_entity.pdbx_description
1 polymer ?
#
loop_
_entity_poly.entity_id
_entity_poly.type
_entity_poly.pdbx_seq_one_letter_code
_entity_poly.pdbx_strand_id
1 'polypeptide(L)'
;MTAAELVLISLLFSLEVKGDCPSETCQKISLNVHQDSEQDTEFAGHVFHNSITLNPVQCYMWCIRDCRCLSINYKENPQNDTKYCELNEGNHFISKSSLVKSSGSRYFALRKEHSKVKVRMGNNPCLNGGTCTEICEPTSVRYNCSCPAPFVGKHCEIQQKRSCQDYEAAGSTASGLYTINNDNNQTFQVFCDFDSEPGLAWNLIESFSLSNKHRFQ
;
A
#
# COMPACT_ATOMS: atom_id res chain seq x y z
N MET A 1 3.86 -61.92 -24.47
CA MET A 1 3.61 -61.38 -23.11
C MET A 1 4.86 -60.63 -22.70
N THR A 2 4.72 -59.32 -22.54
CA THR A 2 5.75 -58.28 -22.57
C THR A 2 6.23 -57.91 -21.17
N ALA A 3 7.54 -57.72 -21.01
CA ALA A 3 8.14 -57.05 -19.85
C ALA A 3 8.18 -55.54 -20.10
N ALA A 4 7.89 -54.79 -19.03
CA ALA A 4 7.56 -53.39 -19.02
C ALA A 4 8.76 -52.45 -19.25
N GLU A 5 8.58 -51.46 -20.12
CA GLU A 5 9.36 -50.22 -20.11
C GLU A 5 8.53 -49.13 -19.43
N LEU A 6 9.05 -48.61 -18.31
CA LEU A 6 8.52 -47.42 -17.65
C LEU A 6 8.89 -46.19 -18.48
N VAL A 7 7.93 -45.64 -19.23
CA VAL A 7 7.99 -44.25 -19.68
C VAL A 7 7.23 -43.41 -18.67
N LEU A 8 7.96 -42.73 -17.80
CA LEU A 8 7.45 -41.70 -16.91
C LEU A 8 7.03 -40.49 -17.77
N ILE A 9 5.80 -40.52 -18.30
CA ILE A 9 5.19 -39.34 -18.90
C ILE A 9 4.89 -38.38 -17.75
N SER A 10 5.83 -37.48 -17.45
CA SER A 10 5.55 -36.27 -16.71
C SER A 10 4.60 -35.43 -17.55
N LEU A 11 3.30 -35.70 -17.43
CA LEU A 11 2.25 -34.75 -17.78
C LEU A 11 2.49 -33.53 -16.90
N LEU A 12 3.28 -32.58 -17.40
CA LEU A 12 3.18 -31.20 -17.01
C LEU A 12 1.76 -30.78 -17.38
N PHE A 13 0.80 -31.06 -16.50
CA PHE A 13 -0.41 -30.29 -16.42
C PHE A 13 0.06 -28.88 -16.08
N SER A 14 0.31 -28.08 -17.12
CA SER A 14 0.14 -26.65 -17.02
C SER A 14 -1.29 -26.47 -16.52
N LEU A 15 -1.44 -26.31 -15.21
CA LEU A 15 -2.67 -25.81 -14.59
C LEU A 15 -2.81 -24.38 -15.11
N GLU A 16 -3.27 -24.23 -16.35
CA GLU A 16 -3.88 -23.01 -16.82
C GLU A 16 -5.18 -22.86 -16.05
N VAL A 17 -5.06 -22.27 -14.86
CA VAL A 17 -6.22 -21.84 -14.11
C VAL A 17 -6.80 -20.66 -14.87
N LYS A 18 -7.80 -20.96 -15.71
CA LYS A 18 -8.66 -19.94 -16.34
C LYS A 18 -9.30 -19.13 -15.22
N GLY A 19 -8.82 -17.90 -15.03
CA GLY A 19 -9.43 -16.94 -14.14
C GLY A 19 -10.59 -16.27 -14.86
N ASP A 20 -11.82 -16.65 -14.54
CA ASP A 20 -13.01 -15.92 -15.02
C ASP A 20 -13.05 -14.53 -14.35
N CYS A 21 -13.20 -13.47 -15.16
CA CYS A 21 -13.45 -12.10 -14.71
C CYS A 21 -14.98 -11.90 -14.73
N PRO A 22 -15.70 -11.88 -13.57
CA PRO A 22 -17.17 -11.79 -13.55
C PRO A 22 -17.73 -10.44 -14.06
N SER A 23 -16.86 -9.45 -14.27
CA SER A 23 -17.19 -8.06 -14.62
C SER A 23 -16.54 -7.57 -15.93
N GLU A 24 -16.10 -8.48 -16.81
CA GLU A 24 -15.51 -8.19 -18.15
C GLU A 24 -14.28 -7.26 -18.24
N THR A 25 -13.71 -6.76 -17.13
CA THR A 25 -12.59 -5.80 -17.16
C THR A 25 -11.45 -6.23 -16.26
N CYS A 26 -10.32 -6.58 -16.88
CA CYS A 26 -9.07 -6.95 -16.22
C CYS A 26 -7.94 -6.06 -16.80
N GLN A 27 -6.99 -5.56 -16.00
CA GLN A 27 -6.11 -4.47 -16.44
C GLN A 27 -4.83 -4.96 -17.13
N LYS A 28 -4.49 -4.40 -18.31
CA LYS A 28 -3.15 -4.54 -18.92
C LYS A 28 -2.34 -3.30 -18.62
N ILE A 29 -1.12 -3.50 -18.11
CA ILE A 29 -0.15 -2.44 -17.89
C ILE A 29 0.89 -2.51 -18.99
N SER A 30 1.27 -1.38 -19.55
CA SER A 30 2.30 -1.30 -20.59
C SER A 30 3.24 -0.12 -20.36
N LEU A 31 4.45 -0.24 -20.91
CA LEU A 31 5.45 0.81 -20.94
C LEU A 31 6.10 0.86 -22.32
N ASN A 32 6.11 2.04 -22.93
CA ASN A 32 6.99 2.42 -24.02
C ASN A 32 8.09 3.34 -23.49
N VAL A 33 9.32 2.84 -23.42
CA VAL A 33 10.46 3.55 -22.81
C VAL A 33 10.78 4.89 -23.49
N HIS A 34 10.33 5.10 -24.74
CA HIS A 34 10.58 6.34 -25.47
C HIS A 34 9.42 7.33 -25.40
N GLN A 35 8.18 6.84 -25.39
CA GLN A 35 6.98 7.69 -25.45
C GLN A 35 6.44 8.04 -24.07
N ASP A 36 6.59 7.13 -23.10
CA ASP A 36 5.97 7.27 -21.79
C ASP A 36 6.90 7.94 -20.77
N SER A 37 7.98 8.57 -21.24
CA SER A 37 9.04 9.13 -20.40
C SER A 37 9.13 10.65 -20.45
N GLU A 38 9.33 11.29 -19.30
CA GLU A 38 9.71 12.70 -19.19
C GLU A 38 11.13 12.82 -18.62
N GLN A 39 12.03 13.48 -19.38
CA GLN A 39 13.41 13.69 -18.97
C GLN A 39 13.55 14.80 -17.92
N ASP A 40 14.63 14.75 -17.15
CA ASP A 40 14.99 15.66 -16.06
C ASP A 40 13.82 15.93 -15.10
N THR A 41 13.04 14.88 -14.84
CA THR A 41 11.79 14.93 -14.09
C THR A 41 11.64 13.68 -13.25
N GLU A 42 11.07 13.84 -12.05
CA GLU A 42 10.74 12.74 -11.15
C GLU A 42 9.37 12.98 -10.50
N PHE A 43 8.77 11.89 -10.02
CA PHE A 43 7.62 11.93 -9.15
C PHE A 43 8.08 11.84 -7.70
N ALA A 44 7.95 12.93 -6.95
CA ALA A 44 8.55 13.08 -5.63
C ALA A 44 7.55 12.82 -4.49
N GLY A 45 8.05 12.23 -3.40
CA GLY A 45 7.29 12.03 -2.15
C GLY A 45 6.41 10.78 -2.09
N HIS A 46 6.46 9.92 -3.13
CA HIS A 46 5.62 8.70 -3.22
C HIS A 46 6.43 7.43 -3.46
N VAL A 47 7.74 7.47 -3.24
CA VAL A 47 8.62 6.31 -3.43
C VAL A 47 8.43 5.33 -2.28
N PHE A 48 8.09 4.07 -2.59
CA PHE A 48 7.96 2.99 -1.59
C PHE A 48 8.99 1.87 -1.76
N HIS A 49 9.73 1.87 -2.88
CA HIS A 49 10.80 0.91 -3.13
C HIS A 49 11.85 1.54 -4.04
N ASN A 50 13.13 1.22 -3.78
CA ASN A 50 14.23 1.56 -4.67
C ASN A 50 15.18 0.38 -4.82
N SER A 51 15.81 0.27 -5.99
CA SER A 51 16.82 -0.76 -6.28
C SER A 51 17.70 -0.37 -7.46
N ILE A 52 18.97 -0.80 -7.42
CA ILE A 52 19.94 -0.58 -8.50
C ILE A 52 19.54 -1.40 -9.73
N THR A 53 19.53 -0.77 -10.90
CA THR A 53 19.29 -1.43 -12.19
C THR A 53 19.82 -0.59 -13.34
N LEU A 54 20.37 -1.27 -14.35
CA LEU A 54 20.88 -0.63 -15.58
C LEU A 54 19.81 -0.51 -16.68
N ASN A 55 18.59 -1.00 -16.44
CA ASN A 55 17.56 -1.06 -17.47
C ASN A 55 16.18 -0.60 -16.93
N PRO A 56 15.53 0.41 -17.56
CA PRO A 56 14.18 0.84 -17.20
C PRO A 56 13.12 -0.27 -17.37
N VAL A 57 13.35 -1.25 -18.27
CA VAL A 57 12.46 -2.40 -18.44
C VAL A 57 12.47 -3.29 -17.19
N GLN A 58 13.62 -3.47 -16.54
CA GLN A 58 13.69 -4.23 -15.29
C GLN A 58 12.91 -3.52 -14.17
N CYS A 59 13.02 -2.20 -14.12
CA CYS A 59 12.26 -1.36 -13.19
C CYS A 59 10.74 -1.50 -13.44
N TYR A 60 10.32 -1.47 -14.70
CA TYR A 60 8.95 -1.77 -15.11
C TYR A 60 8.47 -3.16 -14.66
N MET A 61 9.30 -4.18 -14.82
CA MET A 61 8.96 -5.54 -14.39
C MET A 61 8.76 -5.65 -12.88
N TRP A 62 9.51 -4.90 -12.07
CA TRP A 62 9.25 -4.81 -10.62
C TRP A 62 7.93 -4.09 -10.33
N CYS A 63 7.67 -2.99 -11.03
CA CYS A 63 6.46 -2.20 -10.86
C CYS A 63 5.17 -2.94 -11.22
N ILE A 64 5.14 -3.76 -12.26
CA ILE A 64 3.92 -4.51 -12.62
C ILE A 64 3.66 -5.71 -11.69
N ARG A 65 4.66 -6.11 -10.90
CA ARG A 65 4.52 -7.18 -9.90
C ARG A 65 4.08 -6.66 -8.53
N ASP A 66 4.13 -5.34 -8.32
CA ASP A 66 3.68 -4.69 -7.09
C ASP A 66 2.50 -3.75 -7.39
N CYS A 67 1.34 -4.06 -6.82
CA CYS A 67 0.09 -3.33 -7.05
C CYS A 67 0.12 -1.90 -6.54
N ARG A 68 1.03 -1.57 -5.61
CA ARG A 68 1.24 -0.21 -5.13
C ARG A 68 1.81 0.67 -6.22
N CYS A 69 2.64 0.12 -7.09
CA CYS A 69 3.34 0.90 -8.09
C CYS A 69 2.38 1.50 -9.11
N LEU A 70 2.54 2.77 -9.49
CA LEU A 70 1.75 3.47 -10.49
C LEU A 70 2.61 4.20 -11.52
N SER A 71 3.82 4.56 -11.13
CA SER A 71 4.83 5.17 -11.98
C SER A 71 6.22 4.84 -11.46
N ILE A 72 7.23 5.22 -12.23
CA ILE A 72 8.63 4.89 -11.97
C ILE A 72 9.48 6.14 -12.13
N ASN A 73 10.48 6.32 -11.26
CA ASN A 73 11.62 7.17 -11.56
C ASN A 73 12.81 6.27 -11.91
N TYR A 74 13.50 6.59 -12.99
CA TYR A 74 14.78 5.99 -13.34
C TYR A 74 15.85 7.07 -13.23
N LYS A 75 16.78 6.89 -12.30
CA LYS A 75 17.70 7.94 -11.86
C LYS A 75 19.14 7.49 -12.03
N GLU A 76 20.00 8.44 -12.35
CA GLU A 76 21.43 8.27 -12.43
C GLU A 76 22.09 9.03 -11.27
N ASN A 77 22.96 8.36 -10.52
CA ASN A 77 23.74 9.01 -9.49
C ASN A 77 24.92 9.76 -10.14
N PRO A 78 25.00 11.10 -10.02
CA PRO A 78 26.06 11.89 -10.66
C PRO A 78 27.47 11.60 -10.13
N GLN A 79 27.59 10.95 -8.97
CA GLN A 79 28.88 10.74 -8.29
C GLN A 79 29.58 9.46 -8.76
N ASN A 80 28.83 8.46 -9.20
CA ASN A 80 29.36 7.11 -9.49
C ASN A 80 28.67 6.43 -10.67
N ASP A 81 27.90 7.17 -11.47
CA ASP A 81 27.14 6.72 -12.65
C ASP A 81 26.20 5.54 -12.38
N THR A 82 25.90 5.25 -11.11
CA THR A 82 25.03 4.15 -10.73
C THR A 82 23.60 4.50 -11.05
N LYS A 83 22.97 3.65 -11.85
CA LYS A 83 21.57 3.79 -12.22
C LYS A 83 20.69 2.99 -11.26
N TYR A 84 19.60 3.61 -10.84
CA TYR A 84 18.64 3.00 -9.93
C TYR A 84 17.21 3.36 -10.32
N CYS A 85 16.32 2.53 -9.82
CA CYS A 85 14.90 2.56 -10.05
C CYS A 85 14.20 2.90 -8.73
N GLU A 86 13.25 3.81 -8.79
CA GLU A 86 12.30 4.07 -7.71
C GLU A 86 10.89 3.72 -8.19
N LEU A 87 10.16 2.95 -7.39
CA LEU A 87 8.77 2.62 -7.63
C LEU A 87 7.88 3.57 -6.83
N ASN A 88 6.93 4.20 -7.50
CA ASN A 88 6.06 5.21 -6.91
C ASN A 88 4.64 4.70 -6.71
N GLU A 89 4.05 4.99 -5.55
CA GLU A 89 2.65 4.69 -5.24
C GLU A 89 1.64 5.74 -5.73
N GLY A 90 2.07 6.58 -6.67
CA GLY A 90 1.28 7.61 -7.32
C GLY A 90 1.75 7.87 -8.75
N ASN A 91 1.06 8.77 -9.45
CA ASN A 91 1.44 9.25 -10.78
C ASN A 91 0.89 10.67 -11.02
N HIS A 92 1.25 11.26 -12.17
CA HIS A 92 0.85 12.62 -12.54
C HIS A 92 -0.66 12.80 -12.80
N PHE A 93 -1.41 11.72 -13.03
CA PHE A 93 -2.87 11.77 -13.16
C PHE A 93 -3.55 12.03 -11.80
N ILE A 94 -2.99 11.45 -10.73
CA ILE A 94 -3.50 11.61 -9.35
C ILE A 94 -2.99 12.90 -8.72
N SER A 95 -1.69 13.20 -8.86
CA SER A 95 -1.07 14.37 -8.25
C SER A 95 -0.09 15.02 -9.21
N LYS A 96 -0.58 15.97 -10.01
CA LYS A 96 0.26 16.70 -10.96
C LYS A 96 1.36 17.53 -10.26
N SER A 97 1.11 18.03 -9.06
CA SER A 97 2.07 18.82 -8.27
C SER A 97 3.25 18.01 -7.75
N SER A 98 3.12 16.69 -7.65
CA SER A 98 4.22 15.80 -7.23
C SER A 98 5.21 15.52 -8.36
N LEU A 99 4.94 15.96 -9.59
CA LEU A 99 5.85 15.87 -10.71
C LEU A 99 6.80 17.09 -10.70
N VAL A 100 8.07 16.86 -10.41
CA VAL A 100 9.06 17.93 -10.15
C VAL A 100 10.29 17.76 -11.05
N LYS A 101 10.98 18.87 -11.33
CA LYS A 101 12.23 18.85 -12.09
C LYS A 101 13.37 18.28 -11.23
N SER A 102 14.10 17.34 -11.81
CA SER A 102 15.18 16.59 -11.16
C SER A 102 16.17 16.17 -12.23
N SER A 103 17.30 16.88 -12.33
CA SER A 103 18.29 16.63 -13.36
C SER A 103 18.91 15.23 -13.23
N GLY A 104 19.07 14.53 -14.35
CA GLY A 104 19.55 13.14 -14.37
C GLY A 104 18.49 12.10 -13.98
N SER A 105 17.24 12.54 -13.80
CA SER A 105 16.09 11.66 -13.56
C SER A 105 15.22 11.55 -14.79
N ARG A 106 14.58 10.40 -14.95
CA ARG A 106 13.57 10.17 -15.98
C ARG A 106 12.34 9.54 -15.37
N TYR A 107 11.24 10.28 -15.40
CA TYR A 107 9.94 9.85 -14.94
C TYR A 107 9.25 9.01 -16.02
N PHE A 108 8.58 7.93 -15.62
CA PHE A 108 7.78 7.08 -16.50
C PHE A 108 6.36 6.92 -15.98
N ALA A 109 5.38 7.34 -16.78
CA ALA A 109 3.98 7.05 -16.53
C ALA A 109 3.60 5.69 -17.13
N LEU A 110 3.01 4.80 -16.33
CA LEU A 110 2.58 3.50 -16.86
C LEU A 110 1.18 3.60 -17.47
N ARG A 111 1.06 3.09 -18.70
CA ARG A 111 -0.22 3.06 -19.40
C ARG A 111 -1.06 1.91 -18.87
N LYS A 112 -2.33 2.22 -18.61
CA LYS A 112 -3.35 1.26 -18.17
C LYS A 112 -4.38 1.11 -19.27
N GLU A 113 -4.58 -0.11 -19.75
CA GLU A 113 -5.49 -0.45 -20.83
C GLU A 113 -6.47 -1.53 -20.35
N HIS A 114 -7.71 -1.50 -20.87
CA HIS A 114 -8.67 -2.58 -20.64
C HIS A 114 -8.21 -3.87 -21.33
N SER A 115 -8.32 -4.99 -20.63
CA SER A 115 -7.97 -6.32 -21.14
C SER A 115 -8.99 -7.35 -20.66
N LYS A 116 -9.14 -8.41 -21.45
CA LYS A 116 -9.95 -9.59 -21.08
C LYS A 116 -9.15 -10.61 -20.26
N VAL A 117 -7.84 -10.39 -20.08
CA VAL A 117 -6.93 -11.32 -19.42
C VAL A 117 -6.68 -10.85 -17.99
N LYS A 118 -7.01 -11.71 -17.02
CA LYS A 118 -6.70 -11.50 -15.59
C LYS A 118 -5.20 -11.64 -15.35
N VAL A 119 -4.52 -10.54 -15.07
CA VAL A 119 -3.17 -10.59 -14.53
C VAL A 119 -3.28 -10.94 -13.05
N ARG A 120 -2.64 -12.04 -12.62
CA ARG A 120 -2.58 -12.40 -11.20
C ARG A 120 -1.69 -11.40 -10.46
N MET A 121 -2.27 -10.72 -9.49
CA MET A 121 -1.53 -9.84 -8.58
C MET A 121 -0.65 -10.68 -7.65
N GLY A 122 0.62 -10.31 -7.56
CA GLY A 122 1.64 -11.10 -6.86
C GLY A 122 1.52 -11.08 -5.34
N ASN A 123 1.02 -9.97 -4.75
CA ASN A 123 0.87 -9.79 -3.31
C ASN A 123 -0.37 -8.94 -2.99
N ASN A 124 -1.13 -9.31 -1.95
CA ASN A 124 -2.20 -8.45 -1.39
C ASN A 124 -1.55 -7.34 -0.55
N PRO A 125 -1.69 -6.05 -0.91
CA PRO A 125 -1.13 -4.95 -0.15
C PRO A 125 -1.91 -4.63 1.14
N CYS A 126 -3.14 -5.13 1.28
CA CYS A 126 -3.97 -4.88 2.45
C CYS A 126 -3.54 -5.78 3.63
N LEU A 127 -3.38 -5.17 4.80
CA LEU A 127 -2.98 -5.80 6.05
C LEU A 127 -4.21 -6.17 6.90
N ASN A 128 -3.98 -6.89 8.01
CA ASN A 128 -4.99 -7.14 9.05
C ASN A 128 -6.32 -7.73 8.54
N GLY A 129 -6.25 -8.62 7.55
CA GLY A 129 -7.44 -9.25 6.95
C GLY A 129 -8.19 -8.37 5.95
N GLY A 130 -7.60 -7.25 5.53
CA GLY A 130 -8.14 -6.38 4.49
C GLY A 130 -8.33 -7.09 3.14
N THR A 131 -9.44 -6.78 2.48
CA THR A 131 -9.75 -7.30 1.15
C THR A 131 -9.29 -6.30 0.09
N CYS A 132 -8.43 -6.75 -0.84
CA CYS A 132 -7.97 -5.95 -1.97
C CYS A 132 -8.93 -6.09 -3.14
N THR A 133 -9.46 -4.96 -3.60
CA THR A 133 -10.29 -4.88 -4.81
C THR A 133 -9.53 -4.12 -5.89
N GLU A 134 -9.34 -4.73 -7.04
CA GLU A 134 -8.72 -4.10 -8.20
C GLU A 134 -9.59 -2.94 -8.74
N ILE A 135 -8.95 -1.86 -9.17
CA ILE A 135 -9.61 -0.71 -9.80
C ILE A 135 -9.13 -0.60 -11.25
N CYS A 136 -10.04 -0.86 -12.18
CA CYS A 136 -9.78 -0.89 -13.63
C CYS A 136 -10.02 0.47 -14.31
N GLU A 137 -9.70 1.59 -13.65
CA GLU A 137 -9.84 2.94 -14.21
C GLU A 137 -8.45 3.48 -14.62
N PRO A 138 -8.20 3.82 -15.89
CA PRO A 138 -6.85 4.16 -16.38
C PRO A 138 -6.15 5.34 -15.70
N THR A 139 -6.90 6.24 -15.08
CA THR A 139 -6.37 7.48 -14.50
C THR A 139 -6.30 7.47 -12.97
N SER A 140 -6.76 6.41 -12.31
CA SER A 140 -6.86 6.32 -10.85
C SER A 140 -5.78 5.44 -10.21
N VAL A 141 -5.94 5.06 -8.94
CA VAL A 141 -5.14 4.02 -8.28
C VAL A 141 -5.41 2.62 -8.88
N ARG A 142 -4.57 1.62 -8.57
CA ARG A 142 -4.74 0.24 -9.07
C ARG A 142 -5.68 -0.62 -8.24
N TYR A 143 -5.88 -0.25 -6.98
CA TYR A 143 -6.67 -1.04 -6.06
C TYR A 143 -7.18 -0.17 -4.91
N ASN A 144 -8.12 -0.71 -4.17
CA ASN A 144 -8.55 -0.20 -2.88
C ASN A 144 -8.60 -1.33 -1.84
N CYS A 145 -8.28 -1.00 -0.59
CA CYS A 145 -8.45 -1.90 0.52
C CYS A 145 -9.79 -1.65 1.20
N SER A 146 -10.60 -2.71 1.31
CA SER A 146 -11.71 -2.74 2.24
C SER A 146 -11.21 -3.28 3.58
N CYS A 147 -11.21 -2.44 4.60
CA CYS A 147 -10.67 -2.77 5.91
C CYS A 147 -11.76 -3.32 6.84
N PRO A 148 -11.56 -4.51 7.45
CA PRO A 148 -12.43 -4.97 8.51
C PRO A 148 -12.24 -4.09 9.75
N ALA A 149 -13.32 -3.79 10.46
CA ALA A 149 -13.23 -3.10 11.74
C ALA A 149 -12.38 -3.92 12.73
N PRO A 150 -11.53 -3.29 13.56
CA PRO A 150 -11.35 -1.85 13.75
C PRO A 150 -10.20 -1.24 12.92
N PHE A 151 -9.77 -1.87 11.83
CA PHE A 151 -8.64 -1.39 11.04
C PHE A 151 -9.04 -0.34 10.02
N VAL A 152 -8.16 0.64 9.82
CA VAL A 152 -8.27 1.73 8.83
C VAL A 152 -6.88 2.06 8.27
N GLY A 153 -6.82 3.07 7.40
CA GLY A 153 -5.63 3.42 6.65
C GLY A 153 -5.70 2.90 5.22
N LYS A 154 -4.71 3.27 4.41
CA LYS A 154 -4.69 2.93 2.97
C LYS A 154 -4.56 1.42 2.75
N HIS A 155 -3.84 0.76 3.65
CA HIS A 155 -3.55 -0.67 3.64
C HIS A 155 -4.12 -1.36 4.88
N CYS A 156 -5.05 -0.75 5.62
CA CYS A 156 -5.57 -1.29 6.88
C CYS A 156 -4.49 -1.46 7.98
N GLU A 157 -3.44 -0.65 7.93
CA GLU A 157 -2.29 -0.68 8.82
C GLU A 157 -2.55 -0.05 10.19
N ILE A 158 -3.59 0.78 10.30
CA ILE A 158 -3.92 1.52 11.52
C ILE A 158 -5.06 0.80 12.24
N GLN A 159 -4.81 0.31 13.45
CA GLN A 159 -5.88 -0.16 14.31
C GLN A 159 -6.49 1.02 15.06
N GLN A 160 -7.79 1.26 14.87
CA GLN A 160 -8.49 2.29 15.64
C GLN A 160 -8.61 1.90 17.10
N LYS A 161 -8.44 2.91 17.97
CA LYS A 161 -8.60 2.78 19.41
C LYS A 161 -9.90 3.49 19.79
N ARG A 162 -10.83 2.76 20.38
CA ARG A 162 -12.16 3.27 20.76
C ARG A 162 -12.27 3.52 22.26
N SER A 163 -11.30 3.05 23.03
CA SER A 163 -11.25 3.17 24.48
C SER A 163 -9.81 3.07 24.99
N CYS A 164 -9.60 3.47 26.24
CA CYS A 164 -8.36 3.23 26.98
C CYS A 164 -8.01 1.75 27.07
N GLN A 165 -9.00 0.85 27.07
CA GLN A 165 -8.74 -0.60 27.04
C GLN A 165 -8.02 -1.02 25.75
N ASP A 166 -8.34 -0.41 24.61
CA ASP A 166 -7.66 -0.72 23.35
C ASP A 166 -6.20 -0.25 23.35
N TYR A 167 -5.91 0.80 24.11
CA TYR A 167 -4.56 1.32 24.32
C TYR A 167 -3.75 0.45 25.27
N GLU A 168 -4.36 0.00 26.37
CA GLU A 168 -3.76 -0.96 27.31
C GLU A 168 -3.44 -2.29 26.62
N ALA A 169 -4.38 -2.83 25.84
CA ALA A 169 -4.16 -4.04 25.05
C ALA A 169 -3.06 -3.89 23.98
N ALA A 170 -2.75 -2.65 23.58
CA ALA A 170 -1.62 -2.33 22.70
C ALA A 170 -0.30 -2.08 23.44
N GLY A 171 -0.29 -2.24 24.77
CA GLY A 171 0.88 -2.08 25.64
C GLY A 171 1.06 -0.67 26.23
N SER A 172 0.05 0.19 26.17
CA SER A 172 0.11 1.50 26.82
C SER A 172 -0.10 1.36 28.33
N THR A 173 0.82 1.89 29.13
CA THR A 173 0.76 1.78 30.60
C THR A 173 0.80 3.13 31.32
N ALA A 174 1.01 4.24 30.59
CA ALA A 174 1.17 5.56 31.18
C ALA A 174 -0.15 6.34 31.12
N SER A 175 -0.68 6.74 32.29
CA SER A 175 -1.90 7.55 32.35
C SER A 175 -1.71 8.92 31.69
N GLY A 176 -2.72 9.42 30.99
CA GLY A 176 -2.62 10.67 30.23
C GLY A 176 -3.75 10.88 29.25
N LEU A 177 -3.63 11.88 28.37
CA LEU A 177 -4.60 12.13 27.31
C LEU A 177 -4.31 11.26 26.09
N TYR A 178 -5.32 10.51 25.65
CA TYR A 178 -5.30 9.66 24.47
C TYR A 178 -6.41 10.05 23.52
N THR A 179 -6.21 9.79 22.23
CA THR A 179 -7.20 10.06 21.19
C THR A 179 -7.98 8.80 20.89
N ILE A 180 -9.28 8.80 21.13
CA ILE A 180 -10.15 7.68 20.77
C ILE A 180 -11.09 8.04 19.63
N ASN A 181 -11.54 7.02 18.90
CA ASN A 181 -12.45 7.14 17.76
C ASN A 181 -13.85 6.67 18.16
N ASN A 182 -14.89 7.41 17.73
CA ASN A 182 -16.28 6.94 17.81
C ASN A 182 -16.67 6.09 16.57
N ASP A 183 -17.91 5.60 16.55
CA ASP A 183 -18.46 4.80 15.44
C ASP A 183 -18.48 5.53 14.09
N ASN A 184 -18.56 6.86 14.12
CA ASN A 184 -18.52 7.72 12.93
C ASN A 184 -17.08 8.08 12.52
N ASN A 185 -16.08 7.44 13.12
CA ASN A 185 -14.66 7.71 12.90
C ASN A 185 -14.24 9.14 13.25
N GLN A 186 -14.98 9.80 14.15
CA GLN A 186 -14.58 11.10 14.70
C GLN A 186 -13.67 10.86 15.90
N THR A 187 -12.60 11.63 15.99
CA THR A 187 -11.62 11.55 17.07
C THR A 187 -11.92 12.54 18.18
N PHE A 188 -11.76 12.13 19.42
CA PHE A 188 -11.81 13.01 20.59
C PHE A 188 -10.80 12.55 21.65
N GLN A 189 -10.36 13.50 22.48
CA GLN A 189 -9.40 13.21 23.54
C GLN A 189 -10.14 12.75 24.80
N VAL A 190 -9.62 11.70 25.43
CA VAL A 190 -10.02 11.21 26.74
C VAL A 190 -8.81 11.06 27.62
N PHE A 191 -8.98 11.25 28.93
CA PHE A 191 -7.93 10.89 29.87
C PHE A 191 -8.04 9.40 30.20
N CYS A 192 -6.97 8.66 29.89
CA CYS A 192 -6.81 7.28 30.29
C CYS A 192 -6.07 7.19 31.60
N ASP A 193 -6.65 6.43 32.53
CA ASP A 193 -6.03 6.09 33.81
C ASP A 193 -5.72 4.59 33.83
N PHE A 194 -4.43 4.28 33.95
CA PHE A 194 -3.88 2.93 34.04
C PHE A 194 -3.22 2.66 35.39
N ASP A 195 -3.16 3.66 36.28
CA ASP A 195 -2.38 3.60 37.53
C ASP A 195 -3.29 3.39 38.75
N SER A 196 -4.54 3.84 38.68
CA SER A 196 -5.46 3.77 39.83
C SER A 196 -5.83 2.34 40.23
N GLU A 197 -5.87 1.41 39.28
CA GLU A 197 -6.19 0.00 39.54
C GLU A 197 -5.36 -0.93 38.66
N PRO A 198 -4.53 -1.82 39.24
CA PRO A 198 -3.68 -2.73 38.48
C PRO A 198 -4.48 -3.64 37.54
N GLY A 199 -4.15 -3.62 36.25
CA GLY A 199 -4.77 -4.46 35.23
C GLY A 199 -6.09 -3.94 34.68
N LEU A 200 -6.50 -2.71 35.03
CA LEU A 200 -7.66 -2.04 34.45
C LEU A 200 -7.26 -0.76 33.72
N ALA A 201 -8.05 -0.42 32.70
CA ALA A 201 -7.90 0.79 31.90
C ALA A 201 -9.20 1.61 31.94
N TRP A 202 -9.14 2.81 32.52
CA TRP A 202 -10.32 3.66 32.72
C TRP A 202 -10.36 4.82 31.75
N ASN A 203 -11.54 5.05 31.15
CA ASN A 203 -11.83 6.26 30.39
C ASN A 203 -12.47 7.28 31.35
N LEU A 204 -11.78 8.40 31.62
CA LEU A 204 -12.34 9.45 32.46
C LEU A 204 -13.42 10.23 31.68
N ILE A 205 -14.66 10.16 32.18
CA ILE A 205 -15.81 10.86 31.57
C ILE A 205 -16.12 12.21 32.23
N GLU A 206 -15.76 12.39 33.50
CA GLU A 206 -16.00 13.62 34.28
C GLU A 206 -15.03 13.72 35.47
N SER A 207 -14.63 14.94 35.85
CA SER A 207 -13.83 15.20 37.04
C SER A 207 -14.24 16.50 37.74
N PHE A 208 -14.42 16.43 39.06
CA PHE A 208 -14.72 17.60 39.92
C PHE A 208 -13.47 18.17 40.61
N SER A 209 -12.27 17.72 40.22
CA SER A 209 -11.01 18.12 40.85
C SER A 209 -10.49 19.45 40.28
N LEU A 210 -10.77 20.55 40.98
CA LEU A 210 -10.33 21.90 40.59
C LEU A 210 -8.80 22.02 40.46
N SER A 211 -8.04 21.34 41.33
CA SER A 211 -6.57 21.33 41.29
C SER A 211 -6.00 20.65 40.05
N ASN A 212 -6.73 19.70 39.46
CA ASN A 212 -6.29 18.92 38.32
C ASN A 212 -6.92 19.37 36.98
N LYS A 213 -7.59 20.53 36.94
CA LYS A 213 -8.25 21.05 35.74
C LYS A 213 -7.36 21.05 34.49
N HIS A 214 -6.06 21.32 34.66
CA HIS A 214 -5.08 21.38 33.57
C HIS A 214 -4.73 20.00 32.95
N ARG A 215 -5.11 18.89 33.59
CA ARG A 215 -4.80 17.53 33.12
C ARG A 215 -5.86 16.95 32.17
N PHE A 216 -7.02 17.60 32.08
CA PHE A 216 -8.24 17.03 31.49
C PHE A 216 -8.94 17.99 30.50
N GLN A 217 -8.25 19.03 30.01
CA GLN A 217 -8.76 20.02 29.03
C GLN A 217 -7.93 20.03 27.76
#